data_AF-A0A6H0TPS6-F1
#
_entry.id   AF-A0A6H0TPS6-F1
#
_cell.length_a   1.000
_cell.length_b   1.000
_cell.length_c   1.000
_cell.angle_alpha   90.00
_cell.angle_beta   90.00
_cell.angle_gamma   90.00
#
_symmetry.space_group_name_H-M   'P 1'
#
loop_
_entity.id
_entity.type
_entity.pdbx_description
1 polymer ?
#
loop_
_entity_poly.entity_id
_entity_poly.type
_entity_poly.pdbx_seq_one_letter_code
_entity_poly.pdbx_strand_id
1 'polypeptide(L)'
;MLGLFVDVGEYCDICADAIPVSEESTMYIEGLEKTLCKQCSGQVEQTLKVLDYRVIHDVLKELIKMFGRGKVRQFDLVTAERYVIENEVVLTIEKRGGKFNQEPLGEFIDLSNQELVTVIEFLKRKINPNLWMNAVIGNILDRQLIITLGQAERRENK
;
A
#
# COMPACT_ATOMS: atom_id res chain seq x y z
N MET A 1 -28.19 -20.17 27.86
CA MET A 1 -27.45 -18.90 27.81
C MET A 1 -26.59 -18.95 26.56
N LEU A 2 -27.12 -18.49 25.43
CA LEU A 2 -26.41 -18.46 24.15
C LEU A 2 -25.44 -17.28 24.20
N GLY A 3 -24.15 -17.54 24.14
CA GLY A 3 -23.10 -16.52 24.22
C GLY A 3 -21.92 -16.91 23.33
N LEU A 4 -22.22 -17.01 22.04
CA LEU A 4 -21.37 -16.63 20.91
C LEU A 4 -20.03 -17.37 20.78
N PHE A 5 -20.01 -18.30 19.82
CA PHE A 5 -18.81 -18.67 19.07
C PHE A 5 -18.04 -17.39 18.72
N VAL A 6 -16.98 -17.09 19.47
CA VAL A 6 -15.94 -16.18 18.98
C VAL A 6 -15.30 -16.99 17.87
N ASP A 7 -15.69 -16.72 16.62
CA ASP A 7 -14.92 -17.18 15.47
C ASP A 7 -13.48 -16.78 15.76
N VAL A 8 -12.64 -17.79 16.02
CA VAL A 8 -11.20 -17.57 16.19
C VAL A 8 -10.76 -17.09 14.81
N GLY A 9 -10.61 -15.78 14.66
CA GLY A 9 -10.08 -15.20 13.43
C GLY A 9 -8.65 -15.69 13.20
N GLU A 10 -8.04 -15.25 12.10
CA GLU A 10 -6.65 -15.54 11.80
C GLU A 10 -5.71 -15.13 12.95
N TYR A 11 -4.54 -15.76 13.02
CA TYR A 11 -3.53 -15.43 14.03
C TYR A 11 -2.63 -14.30 13.55
N CYS A 12 -2.22 -13.42 14.45
CA CYS A 12 -1.30 -12.34 14.14
C CYS A 12 0.08 -12.88 13.79
N ASP A 13 0.60 -12.55 12.62
CA ASP A 13 1.93 -13.00 12.15
C ASP A 13 3.11 -12.44 12.96
N ILE A 14 2.88 -11.45 13.85
CA ILE A 14 3.91 -10.83 14.69
C ILE A 14 3.84 -11.33 16.14
N CYS A 15 2.68 -11.26 16.78
CA CYS A 15 2.53 -11.64 18.19
C CYS A 15 1.95 -13.05 18.42
N ALA A 16 1.50 -13.73 17.36
CA ALA A 16 0.84 -15.03 17.40
C ALA A 16 -0.48 -15.08 18.21
N ASP A 17 -1.04 -13.93 18.61
CA ASP A 17 -2.34 -13.85 19.25
C ASP A 17 -3.47 -13.99 18.23
N ALA A 18 -4.61 -14.55 18.66
CA ALA A 18 -5.82 -14.61 17.84
C ALA A 18 -6.39 -13.21 17.60
N ILE A 19 -6.78 -12.91 16.35
CA ILE A 19 -7.30 -11.61 15.97
C ILE A 19 -8.83 -11.68 15.87
N PRO A 20 -9.58 -10.77 16.52
CA PRO A 20 -10.99 -10.59 16.20
C PRO A 20 -11.12 -10.17 14.72
N VAL A 21 -12.02 -10.76 13.95
CA VAL A 21 -12.20 -10.45 12.51
C VAL A 21 -12.36 -8.94 12.23
N SER A 22 -12.95 -8.18 13.16
CA SER A 22 -13.11 -6.73 13.06
C SER A 22 -11.81 -5.92 13.19
N GLU A 23 -10.73 -6.54 13.65
CA GLU A 23 -9.42 -5.93 13.91
C GLU A 23 -8.32 -6.53 13.02
N GLU A 24 -8.70 -7.38 12.08
CA GLU A 24 -7.80 -7.97 11.11
C GLU A 24 -7.35 -6.92 10.08
N SER A 25 -6.05 -6.82 9.87
CA SER A 25 -5.46 -5.98 8.83
C SER A 25 -4.43 -6.77 8.03
N THR A 26 -4.57 -6.77 6.71
CA THR A 26 -3.58 -7.35 5.81
C THR A 26 -2.61 -6.27 5.36
N MET A 27 -1.33 -6.45 5.65
CA MET A 27 -0.23 -5.56 5.24
C MET A 27 0.85 -6.35 4.49
N TYR A 28 1.53 -5.69 3.57
CA TYR A 28 2.70 -6.26 2.88
C TYR A 28 3.97 -5.69 3.46
N ILE A 29 4.58 -6.45 4.37
CA ILE A 29 5.85 -6.10 5.01
C ILE A 29 6.97 -6.79 4.24
N GLU A 30 7.91 -5.99 3.73
CA GLU A 30 9.00 -6.48 2.86
C GLU A 30 8.49 -7.27 1.63
N GLY A 31 7.30 -6.90 1.14
CA GLY A 31 6.62 -7.57 0.03
C GLY A 31 5.96 -8.90 0.38
N LEU A 32 6.05 -9.36 1.63
CA LEU A 32 5.36 -10.54 2.13
C LEU A 32 4.03 -10.14 2.75
N GLU A 33 2.99 -10.90 2.40
CA GLU A 33 1.66 -10.73 2.98
C GLU A 33 1.68 -11.11 4.47
N LYS A 34 1.11 -10.25 5.30
CA LYS A 34 1.05 -10.40 6.75
C LYS A 34 -0.33 -10.03 7.27
N THR A 35 -0.90 -10.90 8.09
CA THR A 35 -2.13 -10.66 8.83
C THR A 35 -1.78 -10.19 10.22
N LEU A 36 -2.20 -8.98 10.58
CA LEU A 36 -1.78 -8.30 11.81
C LEU A 36 -2.99 -7.88 12.64
N CYS A 37 -2.83 -7.95 13.96
CA CYS A 37 -3.74 -7.29 14.88
C CYS A 37 -3.52 -5.77 14.85
N LYS A 38 -4.52 -5.01 15.30
CA LYS A 38 -4.49 -3.55 15.37
C LYS A 38 -3.26 -2.98 16.10
N GLN A 39 -2.79 -3.65 17.15
CA GLN A 39 -1.62 -3.19 17.91
C GLN A 39 -0.34 -3.35 17.07
N CYS A 40 -0.13 -4.50 16.44
CA CYS A 40 1.04 -4.78 15.63
C CYS A 40 1.06 -3.92 14.35
N SER A 41 -0.08 -3.72 13.69
CA SER A 41 -0.16 -2.82 12.54
C SER A 41 0.19 -1.38 12.93
N GLY A 42 -0.30 -0.89 14.07
CA GLY A 42 0.03 0.44 14.59
C GLY A 42 1.52 0.60 14.94
N GLN A 43 2.17 -0.45 15.44
CA GLN A 43 3.63 -0.44 15.68
C GLN A 43 4.42 -0.38 14.37
N VAL A 44 3.96 -1.08 13.33
CA VAL A 44 4.56 -1.04 11.99
C VAL A 44 4.44 0.36 11.40
N GLU A 45 3.28 1.00 11.51
CA GLU A 45 3.06 2.38 11.06
C GLU A 45 3.96 3.42 11.75
N GLN A 46 4.37 3.15 12.99
CA GLN A 46 5.31 4.01 13.73
C GLN A 46 6.77 3.81 13.32
N THR A 47 7.11 2.63 12.77
CA THR A 47 8.50 2.23 12.50
C THR A 47 8.86 2.33 11.03
N LEU A 48 7.91 2.01 10.15
CA LEU A 48 8.10 1.95 8.71
C LEU A 48 7.21 2.96 8.00
N LYS A 49 7.65 3.36 6.81
CA LYS A 49 6.82 4.20 5.93
C LYS A 49 5.72 3.32 5.33
N VAL A 50 4.47 3.54 5.73
CA VAL A 50 3.31 2.76 5.27
C VAL A 50 2.55 3.54 4.19
N LEU A 51 2.26 2.86 3.08
CA LEU A 51 1.41 3.37 2.00
C LEU A 51 0.15 2.51 1.96
N ASP A 52 -0.98 3.11 2.31
CA ASP A 52 -2.28 2.50 2.07
C ASP A 52 -2.70 2.63 0.60
N TYR A 53 -3.76 1.90 0.25
CA TYR A 53 -4.31 1.84 -1.11
C TYR A 53 -4.70 3.21 -1.68
N ARG A 54 -5.00 4.20 -0.82
CA ARG A 54 -5.40 5.56 -1.22
C ARG A 54 -4.18 6.35 -1.63
N VAL A 55 -3.11 6.26 -0.83
CA VAL A 55 -1.82 6.86 -1.16
C VAL A 55 -1.29 6.25 -2.46
N ILE A 56 -1.32 4.92 -2.61
CA ILE A 56 -0.89 4.24 -3.85
C ILE A 56 -1.73 4.70 -5.05
N HIS A 57 -3.05 4.81 -4.88
CA HIS A 57 -3.95 5.35 -5.93
C HIS A 57 -3.55 6.77 -6.35
N ASP A 58 -3.26 7.66 -5.39
CA ASP A 58 -2.88 9.04 -5.68
C ASP A 58 -1.49 9.12 -6.33
N VAL A 59 -0.53 8.27 -5.92
CA VAL A 59 0.76 8.10 -6.60
C VAL A 59 0.54 7.77 -8.08
N LEU A 60 -0.26 6.74 -8.39
CA LEU A 60 -0.50 6.33 -9.78
C LEU A 60 -1.18 7.44 -10.60
N LYS A 61 -2.10 8.20 -9.97
CA LYS A 61 -2.76 9.32 -10.65
C LYS A 61 -1.81 10.46 -10.95
N GLU A 62 -0.89 10.79 -10.05
CA GLU A 62 0.15 11.79 -10.32
C GLU A 62 1.09 11.32 -11.42
N LEU A 63 1.54 10.04 -11.40
CA LEU A 63 2.36 9.49 -12.47
C LEU A 63 1.66 9.56 -13.84
N ILE A 64 0.37 9.22 -13.91
CA ILE A 64 -0.43 9.36 -15.13
C ILE A 64 -0.49 10.82 -15.61
N LYS A 65 -0.69 11.77 -14.68
CA LYS A 65 -0.73 13.20 -15.02
C LYS A 65 0.59 13.68 -15.59
N MET A 66 1.70 13.31 -14.95
CA MET A 66 3.06 13.66 -15.38
C MET A 66 3.41 13.06 -16.74
N PHE A 67 3.08 11.78 -16.97
CA PHE A 67 3.31 11.11 -18.26
C PHE A 67 2.50 11.73 -19.40
N GLY A 68 1.30 12.21 -19.09
CA GLY A 68 0.42 12.93 -19.99
C GLY A 68 -0.94 12.25 -20.14
N ARG A 69 -1.99 12.99 -19.79
CA ARG A 69 -3.40 12.53 -19.82
C ARG A 69 -3.88 12.00 -21.17
N GLY A 70 -3.28 12.44 -22.28
CA GLY A 70 -3.60 11.92 -23.62
C GLY A 70 -3.00 10.55 -23.93
N LYS A 71 -2.06 10.06 -23.10
CA LYS A 71 -1.29 8.82 -23.32
C LYS A 71 -1.65 7.71 -22.34
N VAL A 72 -2.74 7.84 -21.57
CA VAL A 72 -3.15 6.90 -20.52
C VAL A 72 -3.22 5.45 -21.02
N ARG A 73 -3.63 5.23 -22.28
CA ARG A 73 -3.72 3.89 -22.89
C ARG A 73 -2.36 3.21 -23.10
N GLN A 74 -1.28 3.98 -23.05
CA GLN A 74 0.10 3.50 -23.20
C GLN A 74 0.81 3.40 -21.85
N PHE A 75 0.11 3.72 -20.75
CA PHE A 75 0.71 3.78 -19.42
C PHE A 75 0.27 2.56 -18.61
N ASP A 76 1.07 1.49 -18.70
CA ASP A 76 0.98 0.29 -17.86
C ASP A 76 2.06 0.31 -16.77
N LEU A 77 2.12 -0.71 -15.91
CA LEU A 77 3.08 -0.75 -14.80
C LEU A 77 4.53 -0.84 -15.29
N VAL A 78 4.78 -1.50 -16.43
CA VAL A 78 6.11 -1.60 -17.04
C VAL A 78 6.58 -0.22 -17.53
N THR A 79 5.68 0.51 -18.18
CA THR A 79 5.95 1.86 -18.67
C THR A 79 6.10 2.85 -17.52
N ALA A 80 5.30 2.71 -16.45
CA ALA A 80 5.40 3.54 -15.26
C ALA A 80 6.76 3.37 -14.56
N GLU A 81 7.24 2.14 -14.39
CA GLU A 81 8.57 1.85 -13.81
C GLU A 81 9.68 2.52 -14.62
N ARG A 82 9.69 2.28 -15.95
CA ARG A 82 10.68 2.89 -16.84
C ARG A 82 10.61 4.42 -16.78
N TYR A 83 9.41 5.00 -16.81
CA TYR A 83 9.21 6.45 -16.75
C TYR A 83 9.75 7.04 -15.45
N VAL A 84 9.47 6.40 -14.31
CA VAL A 84 9.98 6.83 -13.00
C VAL A 84 11.51 6.82 -12.99
N ILE A 85 12.14 5.73 -13.45
CA ILE A 85 13.61 5.59 -13.49
C ILE A 85 14.23 6.64 -14.41
N GLU A 86 13.77 6.72 -15.66
CA GLU A 86 14.38 7.58 -16.69
C GLU A 86 14.27 9.08 -16.39
N ASN A 87 13.24 9.48 -15.63
CA ASN A 87 12.97 10.89 -15.33
C ASN A 87 13.28 11.27 -13.87
N GLU A 88 13.91 10.35 -13.11
CA GLU A 88 14.27 10.55 -11.69
C GLU A 88 13.10 11.11 -10.86
N VAL A 89 11.88 10.61 -11.13
CA VAL A 89 10.65 11.13 -10.53
C VAL A 89 10.71 11.03 -9.02
N VAL A 90 10.27 12.11 -8.35
CA VAL A 90 10.01 12.18 -6.91
C VAL A 90 8.60 12.75 -6.72
N LEU A 91 7.89 12.30 -5.70
CA LEU A 91 6.50 12.72 -5.45
C LEU A 91 6.31 13.07 -3.98
N THR A 92 5.50 14.09 -3.73
CA THR A 92 4.95 14.41 -2.41
C THR A 92 3.44 14.24 -2.51
N ILE A 93 2.88 13.29 -1.76
CA ILE A 93 1.45 12.98 -1.80
C ILE A 93 0.79 13.43 -0.49
N GLU A 94 -0.32 14.15 -0.59
CA GLU A 94 -1.14 14.47 0.57
C GLU A 94 -2.04 13.28 0.93
N LYS A 95 -2.02 12.86 2.19
CA LYS A 95 -2.91 11.82 2.69
C LYS A 95 -4.35 12.31 2.71
N ARG A 96 -5.27 11.39 2.43
CA ARG A 96 -6.72 11.65 2.43
C ARG A 96 -7.44 10.85 3.51
N GLY A 97 -8.41 11.49 4.14
CA GLY A 97 -9.29 10.89 5.13
C GLY A 97 -10.66 11.57 5.14
N GLY A 98 -11.27 11.68 6.31
CA GLY A 98 -12.60 12.28 6.47
C GLY A 98 -13.72 11.45 5.84
N LYS A 99 -14.85 12.08 5.55
CA LYS A 99 -16.03 11.36 5.04
C LYS A 99 -15.76 10.87 3.61
N PHE A 100 -15.95 9.57 3.39
CA PHE A 100 -15.63 8.90 2.12
C PHE A 100 -14.15 8.95 1.68
N ASN A 101 -13.22 9.31 2.59
CA ASN A 101 -11.78 9.34 2.33
C ASN A 101 -11.35 10.30 1.21
N GLN A 102 -12.06 11.43 1.06
CA GLN A 102 -11.78 12.43 0.02
C GLN A 102 -11.13 13.70 0.56
N GLU A 103 -11.15 13.89 1.88
CA GLU A 103 -10.72 15.13 2.51
C GLU A 103 -9.19 15.14 2.69
N PRO A 104 -8.50 16.22 2.29
CA PRO A 104 -7.08 16.39 2.55
C PRO A 104 -6.84 16.47 4.06
N LEU A 105 -5.83 15.76 4.56
CA LEU A 105 -5.50 15.74 5.98
C LEU A 105 -4.42 16.75 6.38
N GLY A 106 -3.78 17.42 5.41
CA GLY A 106 -2.59 18.25 5.68
C GLY A 106 -1.35 17.44 6.07
N GLU A 107 -1.42 16.11 5.99
CA GLU A 107 -0.30 15.19 6.18
C GLU A 107 0.27 14.80 4.82
N PHE A 108 1.59 14.88 4.67
CA PHE A 108 2.26 14.59 3.40
C PHE A 108 3.23 13.42 3.55
N ILE A 109 3.36 12.64 2.47
CA ILE A 109 4.36 11.59 2.34
C ILE A 109 5.24 11.88 1.13
N ASP A 110 6.53 12.04 1.40
CA ASP A 110 7.54 12.17 0.37
C ASP A 110 8.00 10.79 -0.09
N LEU A 111 8.05 10.60 -1.40
CA LEU A 111 8.45 9.37 -2.07
C LEU A 111 9.62 9.67 -3.00
N SER A 112 10.75 9.10 -2.65
CA SER A 112 11.94 9.11 -3.50
C SER A 112 11.74 8.25 -4.75
N ASN A 113 12.62 8.43 -5.72
CA ASN A 113 12.61 7.63 -6.95
C ASN A 113 12.65 6.12 -6.66
N GLN A 114 13.58 5.69 -5.80
CA GLN A 114 13.74 4.28 -5.42
C GLN A 114 12.50 3.71 -4.71
N GLU A 115 11.85 4.52 -3.87
CA GLU A 115 10.61 4.14 -3.21
C GLU A 115 9.48 3.96 -4.24
N LEU A 116 9.34 4.86 -5.21
CA LEU A 116 8.35 4.72 -6.28
C LEU A 116 8.60 3.47 -7.13
N VAL A 117 9.86 3.16 -7.47
CA VAL A 117 10.22 1.91 -8.15
C VAL A 117 9.80 0.70 -7.31
N THR A 118 10.08 0.71 -6.00
CA THR A 118 9.70 -0.37 -5.09
C THR A 118 8.19 -0.60 -5.05
N VAL A 119 7.41 0.49 -5.02
CA VAL A 119 5.94 0.42 -5.10
C VAL A 119 5.50 -0.21 -6.43
N ILE A 120 6.04 0.24 -7.56
CA ILE A 120 5.65 -0.25 -8.88
C ILE A 120 6.03 -1.73 -9.05
N GLU A 121 7.23 -2.13 -8.63
CA GLU A 121 7.65 -3.53 -8.63
C GLU A 121 6.73 -4.42 -7.79
N PHE A 122 6.35 -3.96 -6.60
CA PHE A 122 5.39 -4.68 -5.77
C PHE A 122 4.06 -4.87 -6.50
N LEU A 123 3.53 -3.81 -7.13
CA LEU A 123 2.29 -3.89 -7.89
C LEU A 123 2.40 -4.87 -9.07
N LYS A 124 3.53 -4.87 -9.80
CA LYS A 124 3.79 -5.83 -10.90
C LYS A 124 3.81 -7.30 -10.44
N ARG A 125 4.19 -7.57 -9.18
CA ARG A 125 4.16 -8.93 -8.60
C ARG A 125 2.76 -9.37 -8.20
N LYS A 126 1.89 -8.42 -7.82
CA LYS A 126 0.54 -8.71 -7.28
C LYS A 126 -0.58 -8.54 -8.30
N ILE A 127 -0.34 -7.77 -9.36
CA ILE A 127 -1.30 -7.40 -10.41
C ILE A 127 -0.63 -7.65 -11.75
N ASN A 128 -1.37 -8.15 -12.75
CA ASN A 128 -0.82 -8.36 -14.08
C ASN A 128 -0.24 -7.03 -14.63
N PRO A 129 1.07 -6.97 -14.92
CA PRO A 129 1.76 -5.72 -15.22
C PRO A 129 1.39 -5.09 -16.56
N ASN A 130 0.77 -5.88 -17.46
CA ASN A 130 0.32 -5.44 -18.77
C ASN A 130 -1.12 -4.91 -18.77
N LEU A 131 -1.78 -4.86 -17.60
CA LEU A 131 -3.07 -4.22 -17.45
C LEU A 131 -2.93 -2.70 -17.58
N TRP A 132 -3.96 -2.08 -18.17
CA TRP A 132 -4.06 -0.63 -18.20
C TRP A 132 -4.15 -0.06 -16.78
N MET A 133 -3.59 1.13 -16.55
CA MET A 133 -3.50 1.71 -15.21
C MET A 133 -4.85 1.87 -14.51
N ASN A 134 -5.95 2.08 -15.24
CA ASN A 134 -7.29 2.13 -14.65
C ASN A 134 -7.70 0.80 -14.01
N ALA A 135 -7.36 -0.33 -14.63
CA ALA A 135 -7.62 -1.66 -14.09
C ALA A 135 -6.69 -1.98 -12.90
N VAL A 136 -5.45 -1.51 -12.96
CA VAL A 136 -4.49 -1.58 -11.84
C VAL A 136 -5.03 -0.80 -10.64
N ILE A 137 -5.48 0.43 -10.85
CA ILE A 137 -6.12 1.28 -9.83
C ILE A 137 -7.35 0.58 -9.23
N GLY A 138 -8.23 0.00 -10.06
CA GLY A 138 -9.38 -0.78 -9.57
C GLY A 138 -8.94 -1.91 -8.63
N ASN A 139 -7.94 -2.70 -9.03
CA ASN A 139 -7.40 -3.77 -8.18
C ASN A 139 -6.84 -3.27 -6.84
N ILE A 140 -6.18 -2.11 -6.83
CA ILE A 140 -5.63 -1.52 -5.59
C ILE A 140 -6.76 -1.12 -4.64
N LEU A 141 -7.81 -0.49 -5.16
CA LEU A 141 -8.97 -0.06 -4.37
C LEU A 141 -9.77 -1.25 -3.85
N ASP A 142 -10.01 -2.26 -4.70
CA ASP A 142 -10.82 -3.43 -4.36
C ASP A 142 -10.13 -4.31 -3.31
N ARG A 143 -8.80 -4.49 -3.42
CA ARG A 143 -8.01 -5.31 -2.51
C ARG A 143 -7.49 -4.54 -1.30
N GLN A 144 -7.73 -3.23 -1.24
CA GLN A 144 -7.28 -2.32 -0.17
C GLN A 144 -5.81 -2.54 0.22
N LEU A 145 -4.92 -2.66 -0.76
CA LEU A 145 -3.51 -3.00 -0.54
C LEU A 145 -2.81 -2.00 0.40
N ILE A 146 -2.15 -2.50 1.43
CA ILE A 146 -1.31 -1.69 2.34
C ILE A 146 0.12 -2.22 2.27
N ILE A 147 1.09 -1.39 1.92
CA ILE A 147 2.49 -1.79 1.77
C ILE A 147 3.41 -0.99 2.68
N THR A 148 4.52 -1.59 3.10
CA THR A 148 5.59 -0.88 3.81
C THR A 148 6.77 -0.62 2.89
N LEU A 149 7.38 0.55 3.00
CA LEU A 149 8.65 0.90 2.37
C LEU A 149 9.76 0.90 3.44
N GLY A 150 10.92 0.34 3.07
CA GLY A 150 12.04 0.08 3.97
C GLY A 150 12.10 -1.38 4.44
N GLN A 151 13.21 -1.75 5.08
CA GLN A 151 13.34 -3.05 5.76
C GLN A 151 12.76 -2.92 7.17
N ALA A 152 11.98 -3.91 7.59
CA ALA A 152 11.63 -4.04 9.00
C ALA A 152 12.93 -4.40 9.72
N GLU A 153 13.50 -3.49 10.50
CA GLU A 153 14.60 -3.86 11.40
C GLU A 153 14.09 -5.00 12.29
N ARG A 154 14.52 -6.23 12.01
CA ARG A 154 14.30 -7.38 12.88
C ARG A 154 14.98 -7.08 14.21
N ARG A 155 14.22 -6.55 15.16
CA ARG A 155 14.60 -6.67 16.57
C ARG A 155 14.37 -8.12 16.95
N GLU A 156 15.38 -8.96 16.70
CA GLU A 156 15.55 -10.21 17.43
C GLU A 156 15.71 -9.83 18.90
N ASN A 157 14.60 -9.79 19.63
CA ASN A 157 14.64 -9.74 21.08
C ASN A 157 15.24 -11.07 21.55
N LYS A 158 16.43 -10.96 22.13
CA LYS A 158 17.18 -12.02 22.78
C LYS A 158 16.65 -12.31 24.17
#